data_AF-A0A8T5BDE3-F1
#
_entry.id   AF-A0A8T5BDE3-F1
#
_cell.length_a   1.000
_cell.length_b   1.000
_cell.length_c   1.000
_cell.angle_alpha   90.00
_cell.angle_beta   90.00
_cell.angle_gamma   90.00
#
_symmetry.space_group_name_H-M   'P 1'
#
loop_
_entity.id
_entity.type
_entity.pdbx_description
1 polymer ?
#
loop_
_entity_poly.entity_id
_entity_poly.type
_entity_poly.pdbx_seq_one_letter_code
_entity_poly.pdbx_strand_id
1 'polypeptide(L)' 'RVNISIRGRRGIGLHLGIITREVAMKHGGFGGGHDRASGASIPRESLLRFIEDLEEALSQPLKPF' A
#
# COMPACT_ATOMS: atom_id res chain seq x y z
N ARG A 1 4.09 -16.88 0.24
CA ARG A 1 4.16 -15.41 0.41
C ARG A 1 4.56 -14.76 -0.91
N VAL A 2 4.14 -13.52 -1.13
CA VAL A 2 4.54 -12.67 -2.27
C VAL A 2 5.09 -11.36 -1.71
N ASN A 3 6.17 -10.87 -2.31
CA ASN A 3 6.78 -9.59 -1.95
C ASN A 3 6.45 -8.57 -3.03
N ILE A 4 6.00 -7.39 -2.62
CA ILE A 4 5.49 -6.34 -3.48
C ILE A 4 6.31 -5.08 -3.23
N SER A 5 6.74 -4.42 -4.29
CA SER A 5 7.36 -3.09 -4.24
C SER A 5 6.44 -2.09 -4.93
N ILE A 6 6.08 -1.02 -4.22
CA ILE A 6 5.20 0.04 -4.73
C ILE A 6 6.03 1.31 -4.84
N ARG A 7 5.88 2.04 -5.96
CA ARG A 7 6.66 3.25 -6.28
C ARG A 7 5.73 4.33 -6.81
N GLY A 8 5.90 5.54 -6.29
CA GLY A 8 5.20 6.75 -6.73
C GLY A 8 6.15 7.78 -7.33
N ARG A 9 5.62 8.69 -8.14
CA ARG A 9 6.36 9.84 -8.68
C ARG A 9 6.65 10.89 -7.61
N ARG A 10 7.38 11.96 -7.94
CA ARG A 10 7.53 13.10 -7.02
C ARG A 10 6.22 13.88 -6.94
N GLY A 11 5.80 14.30 -5.74
CA GLY A 11 4.63 15.17 -5.54
C GLY A 11 3.27 14.47 -5.65
N ILE A 12 3.16 13.18 -5.30
CA ILE A 12 1.87 12.44 -5.43
C ILE A 12 0.82 12.88 -4.40
N GLY A 13 1.20 13.66 -3.38
CA GLY A 13 0.32 14.10 -2.30
C GLY A 13 -0.05 13.03 -1.28
N LEU A 14 0.27 11.76 -1.53
CA LEU A 14 -0.04 10.61 -0.66
C LEU A 14 1.22 10.08 0.02
N HIS A 15 1.06 9.46 1.19
CA HIS A 15 2.15 8.75 1.86
C HIS A 15 2.04 7.23 1.66
N LEU A 16 2.70 6.70 0.61
CA LEU A 16 2.59 5.28 0.23
C LEU A 16 2.95 4.32 1.37
N GLY A 17 3.93 4.65 2.19
CA GLY A 17 4.32 3.83 3.35
C GLY A 17 3.17 3.57 4.34
N ILE A 18 2.34 4.58 4.63
CA ILE A 18 1.22 4.46 5.57
C ILE A 18 0.13 3.58 4.95
N ILE A 19 -0.30 3.93 3.73
CA ILE A 19 -1.32 3.18 2.98
C ILE A 19 -0.92 1.70 2.84
N THR A 20 0.32 1.44 2.43
CA THR A 20 0.83 0.07 2.22
C THR A 20 0.83 -0.73 3.52
N ARG A 21 1.20 -0.10 4.65
CA ARG A 21 1.18 -0.75 5.96
C ARG A 21 -0.23 -1.16 6.34
N GLU A 22 -1.19 -0.24 6.25
CA GLU A 22 -2.59 -0.49 6.62
C GLU A 22 -3.20 -1.61 5.78
N VAL A 23 -3.03 -1.56 4.46
CA VAL A 23 -3.55 -2.59 3.55
C VAL A 23 -2.86 -3.93 3.80
N ALA A 24 -1.52 -3.97 3.91
CA ALA A 24 -0.82 -5.24 4.13
C ALA A 24 -1.23 -5.94 5.44
N MET A 25 -1.48 -5.17 6.51
CA MET A 25 -1.92 -5.71 7.80
C MET A 25 -3.32 -6.34 7.72
N LYS A 26 -4.25 -5.77 6.93
CA LYS A 26 -5.58 -6.39 6.68
C LYS A 26 -5.49 -7.76 6.02
N HIS A 27 -4.45 -7.97 5.20
CA HIS A 27 -4.25 -9.20 4.42
C HIS A 27 -3.31 -10.22 5.07
N GLY A 28 -3.07 -10.12 6.38
CA GLY A 28 -2.23 -11.06 7.13
C GLY A 28 -0.73 -10.94 6.82
N GLY A 29 -0.31 -9.78 6.33
CA GLY A 29 1.07 -9.46 6.00
C GLY A 29 1.61 -8.29 6.80
N PHE A 30 2.74 -7.76 6.32
CA PHE A 30 3.35 -6.55 6.85
C PHE A 30 3.88 -5.69 5.70
N GLY A 31 4.01 -4.39 5.94
CA GLY A 31 4.51 -3.45 4.94
C GLY A 31 4.81 -2.08 5.54
N GLY A 32 5.29 -1.19 4.69
CA GLY A 32 5.66 0.16 5.07
C GLY A 32 6.68 0.78 4.12
N GLY A 33 7.17 1.97 4.48
CA GLY A 33 8.20 2.69 3.72
C GLY A 33 8.02 4.20 3.79
N HIS A 34 8.50 4.88 2.75
CA HIS A 34 8.45 6.33 2.61
C HIS A 34 7.19 6.78 1.86
N ASP A 35 7.05 8.09 1.75
CA ASP A 35 6.00 8.76 0.98
C ASP A 35 5.89 8.25 -0.47
N ARG A 36 7.02 7.94 -1.11
CA ARG A 36 7.11 7.58 -2.55
C ARG A 36 7.59 6.17 -2.84
N ALA A 37 8.04 5.43 -1.83
CA ALA A 37 8.52 4.07 -2.02
C ALA A 37 8.20 3.22 -0.80
N SER A 38 7.43 2.17 -1.02
CA SER A 38 7.01 1.23 0.01
C SER A 38 7.12 -0.21 -0.49
N GLY A 39 6.94 -1.14 0.45
CA GLY A 39 6.83 -2.56 0.13
C GLY A 39 5.93 -3.29 1.11
N ALA A 40 5.51 -4.49 0.70
CA ALA A 40 4.69 -5.38 1.48
C ALA A 40 5.10 -6.84 1.27
N SER A 41 4.88 -7.69 2.29
CA SER A 41 4.93 -9.13 2.19
C SER A 41 3.62 -9.72 2.71
N ILE A 42 2.92 -10.46 1.86
CA ILE A 42 1.58 -11.00 2.15
C ILE A 42 1.48 -12.49 1.76
N PRO A 43 0.49 -13.25 2.26
CA PRO A 43 0.10 -14.55 1.72
C PRO A 43 -0.23 -14.46 0.22
N ARG A 44 0.06 -15.52 -0.55
CA ARG A 44 -0.07 -15.48 -2.02
C ARG A 44 -1.54 -15.40 -2.44
N GLU A 45 -2.38 -16.11 -1.71
CA GLU A 45 -3.83 -16.17 -1.83
C GLU A 45 -4.53 -14.82 -1.58
N SER A 46 -3.86 -13.86 -0.94
CA SER A 46 -4.40 -12.53 -0.67
C SER A 46 -4.07 -11.50 -1.74
N LEU A 47 -3.28 -11.83 -2.78
CA LEU A 47 -2.75 -10.85 -3.73
C LEU A 47 -3.82 -10.04 -4.45
N LEU A 48 -4.90 -10.69 -4.91
CA LEU A 48 -5.96 -9.99 -5.64
C LEU A 48 -6.70 -8.99 -4.74
N ARG A 49 -7.16 -9.43 -3.56
CA ARG A 49 -7.82 -8.55 -2.60
C ARG A 49 -6.90 -7.43 -2.08
N PHE A 50 -5.60 -7.70 -1.96
CA PHE A 50 -4.62 -6.67 -1.62
C PHE A 50 -4.56 -5.56 -2.69
N ILE A 51 -4.61 -5.92 -3.98
CA ILE A 51 -4.58 -4.95 -5.08
C ILE A 51 -5.87 -4.10 -5.08
N GLU A 52 -7.03 -4.72 -4.87
CA GLU A 52 -8.34 -4.04 -4.79
C GLU A 52 -8.37 -3.03 -3.62
N ASP A 53 -8.01 -3.46 -2.42
CA ASP A 53 -7.97 -2.57 -1.24
C ASP A 53 -6.91 -1.46 -1.38
N LEU A 54 -5.80 -1.75 -2.07
CA LEU A 54 -4.77 -0.75 -2.35
C LEU A 54 -5.29 0.31 -3.33
N GLU A 55 -6.01 -0.10 -4.39
CA GLU A 55 -6.65 0.82 -5.33
C GLU A 55 -7.68 1.71 -4.62
N GLU A 56 -8.53 1.13 -3.77
CA GLU A 56 -9.50 1.89 -2.98
C GLU A 56 -8.80 2.91 -2.07
N ALA A 57 -7.77 2.50 -1.35
CA ALA A 57 -7.03 3.39 -0.45
C ALA A 57 -6.29 4.53 -1.18
N LEU A 58 -5.83 4.29 -2.41
CA LEU A 58 -5.19 5.30 -3.26
C LEU A 58 -6.19 6.27 -3.91
N SER A 59 -7.43 5.83 -4.10
CA SER A 59 -8.48 6.60 -4.77
C SER A 59 -9.25 7.53 -3.82
N GLN A 60 -9.03 7.43 -2.52
CA GLN A 60 -9.66 8.33 -1.55
C GLN A 60 -9.15 9.77 -1.73
N PRO A 61 -10.04 10.78 -1.69
CA PRO A 61 -9.62 12.16 -1.76
C PRO A 61 -8.62 12.47 -0.64
N LEU A 62 -7.53 13.16 -1.02
CA LEU A 62 -6.50 13.61 -0.09
C LEU A 62 -7.15 14.27 1.12
N LYS A 63 -7.04 13.65 2.30
CA LYS A 63 -7.37 14.35 3.54
C LYS A 63 -6.29 15.42 3.74
N PRO A 64 -6.65 16.72 3.80
CA PRO A 64 -5.69 17.73 4.19
C PRO A 64 -5.23 17.41 5.62
N PHE A 65 -3.91 17.33 5.80
CA PHE A 65 -3.28 17.31 7.11
C PHE A 65 -3.24 18.72 7.69
#